data_AF-A0A1T4VTE3-F1
#
_entry.id   AF-A0A1T4VTE3-F1
#
_cell.length_a   1.000
_cell.length_b   1.000
_cell.length_c   1.000
_cell.angle_alpha   90.00
_cell.angle_beta   90.00
_cell.angle_gamma   90.00
#
_symmetry.space_group_name_H-M   'P 1'
#
loop_
_entity.id
_entity.type
_entity.pdbx_description
1 polymer ?
#
loop_
_entity_poly.entity_id
_entity_poly.type
_entity_poly.pdbx_seq_one_letter_code
_entity_poly.pdbx_strand_id
1 'polypeptide(L)'
;MFIDNGTKTLAHVDAAAWMSANPYPDMVMPTDTWSGTRKDLQLGDTKVELYYLGLNHGMGMTVFILPKERIAYVADLVTPNRVIFAVVPDFNPREWERTLGELLELDFDRAIFSHNMADNPLQGGGKPEIQAQLEFIQDLRTGFYAELKKGTNPMQIPKTLKLPKYENWVGYDQWLEMNIWRILSDEFMGPYPWHKDGKPTK
;
A
#
# COMPACT_ATOMS: atom_id res chain seq x y z
N MET A 1 25.11 10.40 7.24
CA MET A 1 24.89 11.82 7.62
C MET A 1 24.07 11.98 8.90
N PHE A 2 22.86 11.38 9.06
CA PHE A 2 22.10 11.50 10.33
C PHE A 2 22.47 10.44 11.38
N ILE A 3 22.77 9.21 10.95
CA ILE A 3 23.14 8.11 11.85
C ILE A 3 24.50 8.36 12.51
N ASP A 4 25.45 8.95 11.79
CA ASP A 4 26.78 9.33 12.32
C ASP A 4 26.70 10.35 13.48
N ASN A 5 25.55 11.03 13.61
CA ASN A 5 25.24 11.97 14.69
C ASN A 5 24.42 11.33 15.82
N GLY A 6 24.34 10.00 15.88
CA GLY A 6 23.61 9.26 16.93
C GLY A 6 22.10 9.19 16.72
N THR A 7 21.58 9.57 15.55
CA THR A 7 20.14 9.44 15.24
C THR A 7 19.75 7.97 15.17
N LYS A 8 18.73 7.58 15.93
CA LYS A 8 18.14 6.25 15.85
C LYS A 8 17.18 6.16 14.66
N THR A 9 17.34 5.13 13.86
CA THR A 9 16.40 4.75 12.80
C THR A 9 15.67 3.48 13.23
N LEU A 10 14.38 3.41 12.92
CA LEU A 10 13.50 2.34 13.36
C LEU A 10 12.76 1.76 12.14
N ALA A 11 12.73 0.44 12.01
CA ALA A 11 11.90 -0.26 11.02
C ALA A 11 11.20 -1.47 11.62
N HIS A 12 10.12 -1.94 10.99
CA HIS A 12 9.52 -3.23 11.38
C HIS A 12 10.51 -4.37 11.13
N VAL A 13 10.48 -5.42 11.96
CA VAL A 13 11.42 -6.56 11.86
C VAL A 13 11.39 -7.22 10.49
N ASP A 14 10.23 -7.28 9.84
CA ASP A 14 10.09 -7.86 8.50
C ASP A 14 10.78 -7.01 7.43
N ALA A 15 10.69 -5.68 7.54
CA ALA A 15 11.41 -4.75 6.67
C ALA A 15 12.93 -4.91 6.87
N ALA A 16 13.38 -4.93 8.12
CA ALA A 16 14.79 -5.10 8.45
C ALA A 16 15.34 -6.47 7.98
N ALA A 17 14.56 -7.54 8.10
CA ALA A 17 14.92 -8.85 7.57
C ALA A 17 15.07 -8.84 6.05
N TRP A 18 14.13 -8.20 5.33
CA TRP A 18 14.22 -8.05 3.89
C TRP A 18 15.44 -7.23 3.46
N MET A 19 15.72 -6.10 4.14
CA MET A 19 16.89 -5.26 3.87
C MET A 19 18.20 -6.03 4.09
N SER A 20 18.30 -6.81 5.17
CA SER A 20 19.48 -7.63 5.46
C SER A 20 19.72 -8.70 4.38
N ALA A 21 18.65 -9.32 3.89
CA ALA A 21 18.72 -10.35 2.84
C ALA A 21 18.98 -9.77 1.44
N ASN A 22 18.71 -8.49 1.22
CA ASN A 22 18.81 -7.81 -0.09
C ASN A 22 19.64 -6.52 0.02
N PRO A 23 20.94 -6.60 0.35
CA PRO A 23 21.77 -5.42 0.54
C PRO A 23 21.93 -4.62 -0.76
N TYR A 24 21.95 -3.30 -0.64
CA TYR A 24 22.20 -2.36 -1.74
C TYR A 24 23.26 -1.34 -1.30
N PRO A 25 24.16 -0.86 -2.19
CA PRO A 25 25.29 0.00 -1.80
C PRO A 25 24.91 1.23 -0.97
N ASP A 26 23.78 1.86 -1.28
CA ASP A 26 23.33 3.09 -0.62
C ASP A 26 22.24 2.85 0.45
N MET A 27 21.94 1.59 0.77
CA MET A 27 20.95 1.25 1.80
C MET A 27 21.59 1.18 3.18
N VAL A 28 21.01 1.92 4.12
CA VAL A 28 21.45 1.89 5.52
C VAL A 28 20.47 1.08 6.35
N MET A 29 20.99 0.09 7.08
CA MET A 29 20.19 -0.73 7.99
C MET A 29 19.61 0.13 9.14
N PRO A 30 18.38 -0.17 9.60
CA PRO A 30 17.82 0.50 10.76
C PRO A 30 18.66 0.18 12.01
N THR A 31 18.87 1.17 12.88
CA THR A 31 19.64 0.99 14.12
C THR A 31 18.85 0.22 15.18
N ASP A 32 17.51 0.33 15.14
CA ASP A 32 16.57 -0.35 16.03
C ASP A 32 15.46 -1.02 15.20
N THR A 33 14.82 -2.06 15.74
CA THR A 33 13.66 -2.71 15.12
C THR A 33 12.45 -2.75 16.04
N TRP A 34 11.27 -2.97 15.47
CA TRP A 34 10.06 -3.28 16.23
C TRP A 34 9.25 -4.40 15.58
N SER A 35 8.44 -5.09 16.36
CA SER A 35 7.63 -6.23 15.92
C SER A 35 6.21 -6.15 16.47
N GLY A 36 5.33 -7.00 15.92
CA GLY A 36 3.92 -7.05 16.27
C GLY A 36 3.07 -6.17 15.38
N THR A 37 1.76 -6.14 15.63
CA THR A 37 0.80 -5.38 14.81
C THR A 37 0.73 -3.91 15.19
N ARG A 38 1.20 -3.55 16.39
CA ARG A 38 1.19 -2.17 16.89
C ARG A 38 2.38 -1.88 17.81
N LYS A 39 2.92 -0.66 17.73
CA LYS A 39 3.86 -0.10 18.70
C LYS A 39 3.59 1.38 18.92
N ASP A 40 3.60 1.81 20.18
CA ASP A 40 3.49 3.23 20.52
C ASP A 40 4.89 3.80 20.79
N LEU A 41 5.15 5.00 20.25
CA LEU A 41 6.36 5.78 20.46
C LEU A 41 6.00 7.13 21.10
N GLN A 42 6.87 7.60 21.98
CA GLN A 42 6.79 8.95 22.54
C GLN A 42 8.00 9.77 22.07
N LEU A 43 7.74 10.85 21.34
CA LEU A 43 8.73 11.78 20.81
C LEU A 43 8.49 13.17 21.40
N GLY A 44 9.15 13.47 22.53
CA GLY A 44 8.82 14.65 23.33
C GLY A 44 7.37 14.56 23.81
N ASP A 45 6.54 15.54 23.46
CA ASP A 45 5.10 15.56 23.76
C ASP A 45 4.22 14.90 22.67
N THR A 46 4.84 14.39 21.60
CA THR A 46 4.11 13.76 20.48
C THR A 46 4.06 12.25 20.65
N LYS A 47 2.85 11.69 20.75
CA LYS A 47 2.63 10.25 20.66
C LYS A 47 2.51 9.86 19.19
N VAL A 48 3.22 8.82 18.77
CA VAL A 48 3.11 8.22 17.43
C VAL A 48 2.78 6.74 17.58
N GLU A 49 1.68 6.31 16.99
CA GLU A 49 1.27 4.90 16.97
C GLU A 49 1.66 4.30 15.62
N LEU A 50 2.48 3.25 15.66
CA LEU A 50 2.89 2.48 14.50
C LEU A 50 1.96 1.29 14.34
N TYR A 51 1.43 1.10 13.14
CA TYR A 51 0.56 -0.01 12.79
C TYR A 51 1.18 -0.82 11.66
N TYR A 52 1.31 -2.12 11.88
CA TYR A 52 1.63 -3.09 10.85
C TYR A 52 0.37 -3.90 10.56
N LEU A 53 -0.23 -3.63 9.41
CA LEU A 53 -1.50 -4.21 8.97
C LEU A 53 -1.31 -5.55 8.22
N GLY A 54 -0.16 -6.20 8.41
CA GLY A 54 0.23 -7.41 7.70
C GLY A 54 0.75 -7.16 6.29
N LEU A 55 0.79 -8.21 5.48
CA LEU A 55 1.18 -8.16 4.07
C LEU A 55 0.33 -7.13 3.30
N ASN A 56 0.97 -6.26 2.52
CA ASN A 56 0.30 -5.35 1.59
C ASN A 56 1.27 -4.88 0.51
N HIS A 57 2.17 -3.94 0.83
CA HIS A 57 3.21 -3.36 -0.01
C HIS A 57 4.58 -3.62 0.62
N GLY A 58 5.40 -4.40 -0.07
CA GLY A 58 6.71 -4.79 0.43
C GLY A 58 6.63 -5.58 1.74
N MET A 59 7.68 -5.47 2.55
CA MET A 59 7.79 -6.14 3.85
C MET A 59 7.83 -5.10 4.95
N GLY A 60 6.93 -5.18 5.93
CA GLY A 60 6.93 -4.30 7.10
C GLY A 60 6.46 -2.85 6.85
N MET A 61 5.62 -2.63 5.83
CA MET A 61 4.95 -1.33 5.63
C MET A 61 4.25 -0.88 6.91
N THR A 62 4.54 0.35 7.32
CA THR A 62 4.07 0.90 8.60
C THR A 62 3.16 2.08 8.35
N VAL A 63 1.97 2.05 8.92
CA VAL A 63 1.06 3.20 9.01
C VAL A 63 1.33 3.91 10.32
N PHE A 64 1.38 5.24 10.29
CA PHE A 64 1.65 6.05 11.48
C PHE A 64 0.40 6.85 11.83
N ILE A 65 -0.08 6.76 13.07
CA ILE A 65 -1.16 7.60 13.58
C ILE A 65 -0.60 8.57 14.63
N LEU A 66 -0.92 9.84 14.48
CA LEU A 66 -0.71 10.88 15.48
C LEU A 66 -2.08 11.15 16.12
N PRO A 67 -2.42 10.48 17.23
CA PRO A 67 -3.79 10.42 17.73
C PRO A 67 -4.29 11.76 18.26
N LYS A 68 -3.40 12.61 18.81
CA LYS A 68 -3.76 13.95 19.27
C LYS A 68 -4.13 14.87 18.10
N GLU A 69 -3.38 14.77 17.00
CA GLU A 69 -3.59 15.55 15.78
C GLU A 69 -4.67 14.93 14.87
N ARG A 70 -5.05 13.68 15.12
CA ARG A 70 -5.97 12.88 14.29
C ARG A 70 -5.50 12.77 12.84
N ILE A 71 -4.18 12.56 12.67
CA ILE A 71 -3.52 12.43 11.36
C ILE A 71 -2.96 11.01 11.19
N ALA A 72 -3.21 10.42 10.03
CA ALA A 72 -2.54 9.22 9.56
C ALA A 72 -1.48 9.56 8.50
N TYR A 73 -0.30 8.96 8.57
CA TYR A 73 0.59 8.81 7.41
C TYR A 73 0.45 7.37 6.89
N VAL A 74 -0.13 7.24 5.71
CA VAL A 74 -0.46 5.94 5.09
C VAL A 74 0.52 5.55 3.98
N ALA A 75 1.57 6.35 3.79
CA ALA A 75 2.64 6.13 2.83
C ALA A 75 2.11 5.84 1.41
N ASP A 76 2.56 4.73 0.80
CA ASP A 76 2.27 4.32 -0.56
C ASP A 76 1.06 3.39 -0.69
N LEU A 77 0.35 3.10 0.42
CA LEU A 77 -0.86 2.28 0.39
C LEU A 77 -2.01 2.96 -0.36
N VAL A 78 -1.96 4.29 -0.52
CA VAL A 78 -2.95 5.07 -1.25
C VAL A 78 -2.23 6.15 -2.04
N THR A 79 -2.52 6.24 -3.34
CA THR A 79 -1.98 7.31 -4.20
C THR A 79 -3.13 8.03 -4.90
N PRO A 80 -3.69 9.10 -4.28
CA PRO A 80 -4.89 9.74 -4.77
C PRO A 80 -4.79 10.23 -6.22
N ASN A 81 -5.90 10.14 -6.96
CA ASN A 81 -6.05 10.59 -8.36
C ASN A 81 -5.06 9.96 -9.35
N ARG A 82 -4.61 8.74 -9.06
CA ARG A 82 -3.67 7.98 -9.89
C ARG A 82 -4.04 6.51 -9.88
N VAL A 83 -3.98 5.86 -11.04
CA VAL A 83 -4.08 4.39 -11.07
C VAL A 83 -2.82 3.74 -10.46
N ILE A 84 -2.86 2.42 -10.28
CA ILE A 84 -1.72 1.68 -9.72
C ILE A 84 -0.48 1.87 -10.62
N PHE A 85 0.68 2.10 -10.02
CA PHE A 85 1.91 2.30 -10.77
C PHE A 85 2.38 1.00 -11.44
N ALA A 86 2.31 0.94 -12.77
CA ALA A 86 2.72 -0.22 -13.56
C ALA A 86 2.09 -1.54 -13.06
N VAL A 87 2.90 -2.50 -12.60
CA VAL A 87 2.43 -3.81 -12.11
C VAL A 87 2.57 -3.98 -10.60
N VAL A 88 3.17 -3.03 -9.86
CA VAL A 88 3.41 -3.13 -8.40
C VAL A 88 3.85 -4.54 -7.94
N PRO A 89 5.02 -5.03 -8.36
CA PRO A 89 5.41 -6.43 -8.14
C PRO A 89 5.59 -6.81 -6.66
N ASP A 90 5.75 -5.81 -5.79
CA ASP A 90 5.89 -5.96 -4.35
C ASP A 90 4.58 -5.74 -3.58
N PHE A 91 3.46 -5.52 -4.26
CA PHE A 91 2.13 -5.48 -3.64
C PHE A 91 1.41 -6.82 -3.76
N ASN A 92 0.72 -7.21 -2.69
CA ASN A 92 -0.26 -8.29 -2.67
C ASN A 92 -1.69 -7.70 -2.77
N PRO A 93 -2.38 -7.79 -3.92
CA PRO A 93 -3.67 -7.13 -4.15
C PRO A 93 -4.74 -7.50 -3.13
N ARG A 94 -4.87 -8.79 -2.79
CA ARG A 94 -5.92 -9.26 -1.87
C ARG A 94 -5.68 -8.75 -0.45
N GLU A 95 -4.44 -8.81 0.02
CA GLU A 95 -4.10 -8.30 1.34
C GLU A 95 -4.06 -6.76 1.38
N TRP A 96 -3.81 -6.12 0.24
CA TRP A 96 -3.93 -4.67 0.10
C TRP A 96 -5.40 -4.22 0.21
N GLU A 97 -6.35 -4.91 -0.43
CA GLU A 97 -7.79 -4.66 -0.24
C GLU A 97 -8.19 -4.79 1.24
N ARG A 98 -7.76 -5.86 1.93
CA ARG A 98 -7.98 -6.03 3.38
C ARG A 98 -7.40 -4.85 4.16
N THR A 99 -6.14 -4.50 3.89
CA THR A 99 -5.42 -3.40 4.55
C THR A 99 -6.15 -2.07 4.39
N LEU A 100 -6.66 -1.77 3.20
CA LEU A 100 -7.41 -0.54 2.95
C LEU A 100 -8.74 -0.52 3.73
N GLY A 101 -9.41 -1.68 3.83
CA GLY A 101 -10.58 -1.84 4.71
C GLY A 101 -10.25 -1.58 6.18
N GLU A 102 -9.17 -2.14 6.70
CA GLU A 102 -8.72 -1.91 8.08
C GLU A 102 -8.29 -0.46 8.33
N LEU A 103 -7.65 0.18 7.35
CA LEU A 103 -7.30 1.61 7.40
C LEU A 103 -8.54 2.50 7.56
N LEU A 104 -9.65 2.18 6.91
CA LEU A 104 -10.90 2.93 7.02
C LEU A 104 -11.50 2.87 8.42
N GLU A 105 -11.18 1.85 9.22
CA GLU A 105 -11.65 1.68 10.60
C GLU A 105 -10.77 2.39 11.65
N LEU A 106 -9.57 2.85 11.28
CA LEU A 106 -8.72 3.59 12.21
C LEU A 106 -9.27 5.00 12.51
N ASP A 107 -8.92 5.51 13.69
CA ASP A 107 -9.37 6.82 14.18
C ASP A 107 -8.42 7.94 13.76
N PHE A 108 -8.72 8.57 12.63
CA PHE A 108 -8.08 9.79 12.14
C PHE A 108 -9.05 10.58 11.26
N ASP A 109 -8.82 11.89 11.15
CA ASP A 109 -9.61 12.78 10.29
C ASP A 109 -8.89 13.08 8.97
N ARG A 110 -7.55 13.11 9.00
CA ARG A 110 -6.72 13.45 7.84
C ARG A 110 -5.69 12.36 7.56
N ALA A 111 -5.45 12.08 6.29
CA ALA A 111 -4.39 11.20 5.81
C ALA A 111 -3.34 11.98 5.01
N ILE A 112 -2.08 11.61 5.18
CA ILE A 112 -0.93 12.08 4.42
C ILE A 112 -0.39 10.89 3.62
N PHE A 113 -0.06 11.14 2.36
CA PHE A 113 0.37 10.13 1.38
C PHE A 113 1.79 10.43 0.91
N SER A 114 2.57 9.40 0.56
CA SER A 114 3.88 9.56 -0.09
C SER A 114 3.78 10.18 -1.48
N HIS A 115 2.69 9.88 -2.19
CA HIS A 115 2.40 10.34 -3.54
C HIS A 115 0.96 10.83 -3.63
N ASN A 116 0.76 12.00 -4.23
CA ASN A 116 -0.56 12.62 -4.36
C ASN A 116 -0.63 13.43 -5.66
N MET A 117 -1.64 13.16 -6.48
CA MET A 117 -1.88 13.87 -7.75
C MET A 117 -3.03 14.89 -7.66
N ALA A 118 -3.47 15.24 -6.45
CA ALA A 118 -4.40 16.35 -6.24
C ALA A 118 -3.71 17.71 -6.50
N ASP A 119 -4.51 18.74 -6.83
CA ASP A 119 -4.02 20.09 -7.10
C ASP A 119 -3.24 20.71 -5.93
N ASN A 120 -3.60 20.35 -4.70
CA ASN A 120 -2.90 20.77 -3.49
C ASN A 120 -2.40 19.57 -2.68
N PRO A 121 -1.30 18.91 -3.10
CA PRO A 121 -0.88 17.63 -2.54
C PRO A 121 -0.49 17.73 -1.06
N LEU A 122 -0.04 18.91 -0.60
CA LEU A 122 0.36 19.16 0.79
C LEU A 122 -0.82 19.20 1.77
N GLN A 123 -2.06 19.37 1.29
CA GLN A 123 -3.25 19.30 2.16
C GLN A 123 -3.57 17.87 2.60
N GLY A 124 -2.98 16.85 1.95
CA GLY A 124 -3.32 15.46 2.20
C GLY A 124 -4.71 15.12 1.68
N GLY A 125 -5.40 14.24 2.39
CA GLY A 125 -6.76 13.81 2.13
C GLY A 125 -7.34 13.11 3.35
N GLY A 126 -8.09 12.03 3.17
CA GLY A 126 -8.63 11.24 4.26
C GLY A 126 -9.26 9.92 3.79
N LYS A 127 -10.32 9.53 4.51
CA LYS A 127 -11.08 8.30 4.20
C LYS A 127 -11.63 8.25 2.77
N PRO A 128 -12.06 9.36 2.11
CA PRO A 128 -12.52 9.30 0.72
C PRO A 128 -11.47 8.80 -0.27
N GLU A 129 -10.22 9.23 -0.16
CA GLU A 129 -9.15 8.77 -1.05
C GLU A 129 -8.79 7.30 -0.80
N ILE A 130 -8.81 6.85 0.45
CA ILE A 130 -8.60 5.45 0.82
C ILE A 130 -9.72 4.58 0.23
N GLN A 131 -10.97 5.03 0.37
CA GLN A 131 -12.14 4.36 -0.20
C GLN A 131 -12.06 4.29 -1.73
N ALA A 132 -11.66 5.37 -2.40
CA ALA A 132 -11.51 5.40 -3.85
C ALA A 132 -10.42 4.42 -4.34
N GLN A 133 -9.30 4.31 -3.62
CA GLN A 133 -8.24 3.33 -3.91
C GLN A 133 -8.73 1.89 -3.73
N LEU A 134 -9.49 1.62 -2.65
CA LEU A 134 -10.08 0.29 -2.41
C LEU A 134 -11.06 -0.09 -3.52
N GLU A 135 -11.96 0.82 -3.89
CA GLU A 135 -12.90 0.63 -4.99
C GLU A 135 -12.17 0.38 -6.31
N PHE A 136 -11.06 1.07 -6.58
CA PHE A 136 -10.30 0.85 -7.81
C PHE A 136 -9.76 -0.57 -7.92
N ILE A 137 -9.21 -1.12 -6.84
CA ILE A 137 -8.71 -2.51 -6.83
C ILE A 137 -9.87 -3.50 -6.98
N GLN A 138 -11.00 -3.24 -6.32
CA GLN A 138 -12.21 -4.06 -6.44
C GLN A 138 -12.81 -4.02 -7.85
N ASP A 139 -12.84 -2.84 -8.48
CA ASP A 139 -13.35 -2.63 -9.83
C ASP A 139 -12.45 -3.31 -10.89
N LEU A 140 -11.12 -3.30 -10.69
CA LEU A 140 -10.19 -4.07 -11.52
C LEU A 140 -10.52 -5.57 -11.49
N ARG A 141 -10.67 -6.15 -10.30
CA ARG A 141 -11.00 -7.59 -10.14
C ARG A 141 -12.39 -7.91 -10.67
N THR A 142 -13.37 -7.08 -10.36
CA THR A 142 -14.75 -7.25 -10.81
C THR A 142 -14.86 -7.20 -12.33
N GLY A 143 -14.23 -6.21 -12.96
CA GLY A 143 -14.16 -6.10 -14.41
C GLY A 143 -13.44 -7.29 -15.06
N PHE A 144 -12.33 -7.74 -14.46
CA PHE A 144 -11.57 -8.89 -14.94
C PHE A 144 -12.42 -10.18 -14.93
N TYR A 145 -13.10 -10.48 -13.83
CA TYR A 145 -13.99 -11.65 -13.75
C TYR A 145 -15.22 -11.52 -14.65
N ALA A 146 -15.73 -10.31 -14.88
CA ALA A 146 -16.82 -10.09 -15.83
C ALA A 146 -16.40 -10.45 -17.26
N GLU A 147 -15.17 -10.14 -17.67
CA GLU A 147 -14.62 -10.53 -18.97
C GLU A 147 -14.41 -12.05 -19.07
N LEU A 148 -13.88 -12.68 -18.02
CA LEU A 148 -13.79 -14.16 -17.98
C LEU A 148 -15.16 -14.82 -18.14
N LYS A 149 -16.19 -14.29 -17.48
CA LYS A 149 -17.56 -14.82 -17.58
C LYS A 149 -18.17 -14.66 -18.97
N LYS A 150 -17.75 -13.66 -19.75
CA LYS A 150 -18.14 -13.49 -21.17
C LYS A 150 -17.44 -14.48 -22.10
N GLY A 151 -16.44 -15.21 -21.62
CA GLY A 151 -15.59 -16.09 -22.44
C GLY A 151 -14.45 -15.35 -23.15
N THR A 152 -14.15 -14.11 -22.75
CA THR A 152 -12.98 -13.38 -23.27
C THR A 152 -11.72 -14.16 -22.94
N ASN A 153 -10.82 -14.33 -23.93
CA ASN A 153 -9.53 -14.97 -23.72
C ASN A 153 -8.77 -14.21 -22.61
N PRO A 154 -8.35 -14.86 -21.51
CA PRO A 154 -7.68 -14.20 -20.39
C PRO A 154 -6.51 -13.30 -20.82
N MET A 155 -5.71 -13.74 -21.80
CA MET A 155 -4.55 -13.00 -22.31
C MET A 155 -4.91 -11.73 -23.10
N GLN A 156 -6.18 -11.56 -23.46
CA GLN A 156 -6.68 -10.36 -24.15
C GLN A 156 -7.34 -9.37 -23.18
N ILE A 157 -7.78 -9.81 -21.99
CA ILE A 157 -8.47 -8.97 -21.02
C ILE A 157 -7.69 -7.69 -20.67
N PRO A 158 -6.36 -7.73 -20.45
CA PRO A 158 -5.58 -6.52 -20.17
C PRO A 158 -5.71 -5.42 -21.22
N LYS A 159 -5.90 -5.80 -22.50
CA LYS A 159 -6.06 -4.86 -23.61
C LYS A 159 -7.50 -4.39 -23.79
N THR A 160 -8.47 -5.24 -23.46
CA THR A 160 -9.89 -4.98 -23.76
C THR A 160 -10.63 -4.32 -22.61
N LEU A 161 -10.33 -4.69 -21.36
CA LEU A 161 -11.02 -4.15 -20.19
C LEU A 161 -10.65 -2.67 -20.00
N LYS A 162 -11.69 -1.85 -19.82
CA LYS A 162 -11.61 -0.43 -19.50
C LYS A 162 -12.42 -0.15 -18.24
N LEU A 163 -12.02 0.85 -17.48
CA LEU A 163 -12.75 1.32 -16.31
C LEU A 163 -12.99 2.83 -16.43
N PRO A 164 -14.00 3.27 -17.22
CA PRO A 164 -14.23 4.70 -17.51
C PRO A 164 -14.36 5.60 -16.27
N LYS A 165 -14.82 5.05 -15.14
CA LYS A 165 -14.85 5.73 -13.83
C LYS A 165 -13.51 6.38 -13.45
N TYR A 166 -12.39 5.83 -13.90
CA TYR A 166 -11.03 6.26 -13.56
C TYR A 166 -10.28 6.90 -14.73
N GLU A 167 -10.95 7.22 -15.85
CA GLU A 167 -10.30 7.73 -17.06
C GLU A 167 -9.52 9.04 -16.86
N ASN A 168 -9.95 9.85 -15.89
CA ASN A 168 -9.31 11.13 -15.55
C ASN A 168 -8.16 10.97 -14.55
N TRP A 169 -7.87 9.76 -14.06
CA TRP A 169 -6.77 9.53 -13.13
C TRP A 169 -5.42 9.51 -13.85
N VAL A 170 -4.40 10.04 -13.19
CA VAL A 170 -3.04 10.02 -13.71
C VAL A 170 -2.60 8.58 -13.97
N GLY A 171 -2.04 8.33 -15.16
CA GLY A 171 -1.52 7.03 -15.55
C GLY A 171 -2.54 6.08 -16.15
N TYR A 172 -3.82 6.46 -16.30
CA TYR A 172 -4.87 5.56 -16.80
C TYR A 172 -4.50 4.92 -18.16
N ASP A 173 -4.11 5.74 -19.14
CA ASP A 173 -3.74 5.23 -20.48
C ASP A 173 -2.44 4.43 -20.48
N GLN A 174 -1.52 4.71 -19.55
CA GLN A 174 -0.19 4.12 -19.52
C GLN A 174 -0.13 2.82 -18.70
N TRP A 175 -0.90 2.72 -17.61
CA TRP A 175 -0.74 1.69 -16.61
C TRP A 175 -1.98 0.82 -16.39
N LEU A 176 -3.18 1.21 -16.85
CA LEU A 176 -4.37 0.37 -16.61
C LEU A 176 -4.20 -1.05 -17.19
N GLU A 177 -3.68 -1.17 -18.42
CA GLU A 177 -3.38 -2.49 -19.01
C GLU A 177 -2.42 -3.30 -18.12
N MET A 178 -1.39 -2.65 -17.56
CA MET A 178 -0.44 -3.29 -16.63
C MET A 178 -1.10 -3.69 -15.30
N ASN A 179 -2.02 -2.87 -14.78
CA ASN A 179 -2.78 -3.19 -13.58
C ASN A 179 -3.66 -4.43 -13.80
N ILE A 180 -4.26 -4.56 -14.98
CA ILE A 180 -5.08 -5.73 -15.33
C ILE A 180 -4.18 -6.97 -15.56
N TRP A 181 -3.00 -6.81 -16.14
CA TRP A 181 -1.96 -7.86 -16.14
C TRP A 181 -1.61 -8.31 -14.73
N ARG A 182 -1.51 -7.38 -13.79
CA ARG A 182 -1.22 -7.70 -12.39
C ARG A 182 -2.34 -8.53 -11.75
N ILE A 183 -3.61 -8.23 -12.02
CA ILE A 183 -4.75 -9.06 -11.59
C ILE A 183 -4.69 -10.44 -12.23
N LEU A 184 -4.46 -10.53 -13.53
CA LEU A 184 -4.33 -11.81 -14.23
C LEU A 184 -3.24 -12.67 -13.59
N SER A 185 -2.06 -12.09 -13.36
CA SER A 185 -0.93 -12.79 -12.72
C SER A 185 -1.30 -13.28 -11.32
N ASP A 186 -1.97 -12.45 -10.51
CA ASP A 186 -2.40 -12.85 -9.16
C ASP A 186 -3.35 -14.04 -9.18
N GLU A 187 -4.35 -13.99 -10.07
CA GLU A 187 -5.44 -14.97 -10.10
C GLU A 187 -5.02 -16.31 -10.72
N PHE A 188 -4.07 -16.30 -11.68
CA PHE A 188 -3.67 -17.50 -12.42
C PHE A 188 -2.32 -18.07 -12.00
N MET A 189 -1.41 -17.25 -11.47
CA MET A 189 -0.06 -17.67 -11.09
C MET A 189 0.16 -17.67 -9.58
N GLY A 190 -0.75 -17.05 -8.83
CA GLY A 190 -0.77 -17.07 -7.38
C GLY A 190 -0.57 -15.68 -6.77
N PRO A 191 -0.99 -15.51 -5.51
CA PRO A 191 -0.85 -14.25 -4.81
C PRO A 191 0.62 -14.02 -4.48
N TYR A 192 1.20 -13.00 -5.09
CA TYR A 192 2.57 -12.56 -4.81
C TYR A 192 2.58 -11.10 -4.33
N PRO A 193 3.60 -10.66 -3.59
CA PRO A 193 4.45 -11.53 -2.78
C PRO A 193 3.61 -12.30 -1.73
N TRP A 194 4.17 -13.39 -1.22
CA TRP A 194 3.61 -14.15 -0.09
C TRP A 194 4.70 -14.34 0.95
N HIS A 195 4.34 -14.15 2.21
CA HIS A 195 5.12 -14.67 3.33
C HIS A 195 4.19 -15.23 4.38
N LYS A 196 4.72 -16.08 5.25
CA LYS A 196 3.98 -16.56 6.41
C LYS A 196 3.77 -15.38 7.35
N ASP A 197 2.62 -14.72 7.24
CA ASP A 197 2.20 -13.78 8.27
C ASP A 197 2.14 -14.52 9.60
N GLY A 198 2.83 -13.97 10.61
CA GLY A 198 2.56 -14.31 12.00
C GLY A 198 1.21 -13.72 12.39
N LYS A 199 0.10 -14.23 11.83
CA LYS A 199 -1.23 -13.81 12.30
C LYS A 199 -1.30 -14.11 13.80
N PRO A 200 -1.68 -13.13 14.65
CA PRO A 200 -2.00 -13.42 16.04
C PRO A 200 -3.14 -14.44 16.01
N THR A 201 -2.94 -15.57 16.69
CA THR A 201 -4.06 -16.43 17.05
C THR A 201 -5.14 -15.58 17.73
N LYS A 202 -6.39 -15.71 17.28
CA LYS A 202 -7.56 -15.13 17.93
C LYS A 202 -7.55 -15.37 19.44
#